data_AF-A0A382T027-F1
#
_entry.id   AF-A0A382T027-F1
#
_cell.length_a   1.000
_cell.length_b   1.000
_cell.length_c   1.000
_cell.angle_alpha   90.00
_cell.angle_beta   90.00
_cell.angle_gamma   90.00
#
_symmetry.space_group_name_H-M   'P 1'
#
loop_
_entity.id
_entity.type
_entity.pdbx_description
1 polymer ?
#
loop_
_entity_poly.entity_id
_entity_poly.type
_entity_poly.pdbx_seq_one_letter_code
_entity_poly.pdbx_strand_id
1 'polypeptide(L)'
;MTPEDVRALRQEIADLDAKLAEYTKDDHSVEESADLLLELNLAKRDMGFLYDGLSVWLGRQMDGNQILGLRDMATVERKMSSSRSGWQHKDLARDVIDRIEQSSVDMDTGEVVMTPAEMALRILDYVQPSYWRVGELNKIGLNPDNYCAGSESKISIIVRRGDAK
;
A
#
# COMPACT_ATOMS: atom_id res chain seq x y z
N MET A 1 20.75 -10.00 -16.28
CA MET A 1 20.40 -8.60 -15.98
C MET A 1 21.28 -8.13 -14.84
N THR A 2 22.07 -7.10 -15.10
CA THR A 2 23.00 -6.45 -14.17
C THR A 2 22.51 -5.03 -13.85
N PRO A 3 23.03 -4.37 -12.80
CA PRO A 3 22.78 -2.96 -12.58
C PRO A 3 23.23 -2.08 -13.76
N GLU A 4 24.31 -2.47 -14.47
CA GLU A 4 24.78 -1.77 -15.67
C GLU A 4 23.73 -1.82 -16.79
N ASP A 5 23.08 -2.97 -17.02
CA ASP A 5 22.02 -3.10 -18.03
C ASP A 5 20.87 -2.11 -17.76
N VAL A 6 20.46 -1.97 -16.49
CA VAL A 6 19.40 -1.04 -16.09
C VAL A 6 19.84 0.42 -16.20
N ARG A 7 21.12 0.72 -15.95
CA ARG A 7 21.67 2.07 -16.15
C ARG A 7 21.73 2.44 -17.63
N ALA A 8 22.06 1.50 -18.51
CA ALA A 8 22.02 1.71 -19.96
C ALA A 8 20.60 2.04 -20.43
N LEU A 9 19.59 1.27 -19.98
CA LEU A 9 18.18 1.58 -20.25
C LEU A 9 17.78 2.97 -19.75
N ARG A 10 18.23 3.37 -18.55
CA ARG A 10 17.97 4.73 -18.03
C ARG A 10 18.57 5.82 -18.92
N GLN A 11 19.72 5.57 -19.53
CA GLN A 11 20.32 6.51 -20.48
C GLN A 11 19.50 6.58 -21.77
N GLU A 12 19.07 5.45 -22.32
CA GLU A 12 18.20 5.41 -23.49
C GLU A 12 16.88 6.17 -23.27
N ILE A 13 16.29 6.04 -22.07
CA ILE A 13 15.09 6.80 -21.69
C ILE A 13 15.38 8.31 -21.66
N ALA A 14 16.53 8.72 -21.11
CA ALA A 14 16.92 10.14 -21.08
C ALA A 14 17.16 10.68 -22.51
N ASP A 15 17.74 9.88 -23.39
CA ASP A 15 17.95 10.25 -24.79
C ASP A 15 16.60 10.36 -25.54
N LEU A 16 15.64 9.48 -25.23
CA LEU A 16 14.27 9.56 -25.76
C LEU A 16 13.53 10.80 -25.25
N ASP A 17 13.70 11.17 -23.99
CA ASP A 17 13.12 12.40 -23.41
C ASP A 17 13.64 13.65 -24.14
N ALA A 18 14.94 13.72 -24.43
CA ALA A 18 15.52 14.79 -25.22
C ALA A 18 14.94 14.84 -26.65
N LYS A 19 14.75 13.67 -27.29
CA LYS A 19 14.11 13.60 -28.62
C LYS A 19 12.63 13.99 -28.58
N LEU A 20 11.91 13.62 -27.53
CA LEU A 20 10.53 14.02 -27.32
C LEU A 20 10.43 15.54 -27.15
N ALA A 21 11.35 16.15 -26.41
CA ALA A 21 11.41 17.61 -26.26
C ALA A 21 11.61 18.32 -27.61
N GLU A 22 12.43 17.78 -28.52
CA GLU A 22 12.54 18.30 -29.89
C GLU A 22 11.28 18.03 -30.72
N TYR A 23 10.72 16.82 -30.68
CA TYR A 23 9.47 16.44 -31.37
C TYR A 23 8.32 17.41 -31.02
N THR A 24 8.19 17.82 -29.75
CA THR A 24 7.12 18.75 -29.35
C THR A 24 7.25 20.19 -29.88
N LYS A 25 8.36 20.54 -30.55
CA LYS A 25 8.56 21.88 -31.14
C LYS A 25 8.03 22.00 -32.56
N ASP A 26 7.84 20.88 -33.24
CA ASP A 26 7.35 20.83 -34.62
C ASP A 26 5.84 20.53 -34.65
N ASP A 27 5.19 20.89 -35.76
CA ASP A 27 3.78 20.59 -35.99
C ASP A 27 3.66 19.17 -36.56
N HIS A 28 3.25 18.22 -35.72
CA HIS A 28 3.04 16.82 -36.07
C HIS A 28 1.55 16.50 -36.17
N SER A 29 1.20 15.52 -37.00
CA SER A 29 -0.19 15.06 -37.05
C SER A 29 -0.61 14.42 -35.72
N VAL A 30 -1.92 14.47 -35.45
CA VAL A 30 -2.49 13.86 -34.24
C VAL A 30 -2.33 12.34 -34.30
N GLU A 31 -2.46 11.76 -35.49
CA GLU A 31 -2.30 10.33 -35.76
C GLU A 31 -0.87 9.85 -35.44
N GLU A 32 0.15 10.52 -35.96
CA GLU A 32 1.56 10.17 -35.66
C GLU A 32 1.87 10.28 -34.17
N SER A 33 1.33 11.31 -33.51
CA SER A 33 1.53 11.52 -32.08
C SER A 33 0.81 10.47 -31.23
N ALA A 34 -0.37 10.01 -31.67
CA ALA A 34 -1.12 8.94 -31.02
C ALA A 34 -0.42 7.58 -31.14
N ASP A 35 0.15 7.28 -32.31
CA ASP A 35 0.94 6.06 -32.53
C ASP A 35 2.19 6.04 -31.65
N LEU A 36 2.91 7.17 -31.57
CA LEU A 36 4.07 7.28 -30.69
C LEU A 36 3.70 7.08 -29.21
N LEU A 37 2.56 7.64 -28.78
CA LEU A 37 2.06 7.47 -27.42
C LEU A 37 1.69 6.00 -27.11
N LEU A 38 1.14 5.27 -28.09
CA LEU A 38 0.85 3.85 -27.95
C LEU A 38 2.13 3.05 -27.71
N GLU A 39 3.17 3.27 -28.50
CA GLU A 39 4.47 2.59 -28.34
C GLU A 39 5.11 2.88 -26.99
N LEU A 40 5.07 4.14 -26.52
CA LEU A 40 5.54 4.50 -25.18
C LEU A 40 4.74 3.79 -24.07
N ASN A 41 3.42 3.63 -24.25
CA ASN A 41 2.59 2.91 -23.30
C ASN A 41 2.91 1.40 -23.27
N LEU A 42 3.20 0.79 -24.41
CA LEU A 42 3.65 -0.61 -24.48
C LEU A 42 4.99 -0.79 -23.78
N ALA A 43 5.98 0.06 -24.06
CA ALA A 43 7.28 0.03 -23.40
C ALA A 43 7.16 0.24 -21.88
N LYS A 44 6.31 1.18 -21.44
CA LYS A 44 6.00 1.39 -20.02
C LYS A 44 5.45 0.13 -19.35
N ARG A 45 4.54 -0.58 -20.01
CA ARG A 45 3.96 -1.83 -19.50
C ARG A 45 5.03 -2.92 -19.39
N ASP A 46 5.87 -3.06 -20.41
CA ASP A 46 6.90 -4.09 -20.45
C ASP A 46 7.98 -3.86 -19.38
N MET A 47 8.36 -2.60 -19.13
CA MET A 47 9.19 -2.23 -17.97
C MET A 47 8.54 -2.58 -16.64
N GLY A 48 7.22 -2.39 -16.53
CA GLY A 48 6.43 -2.82 -15.37
C GLY A 48 6.58 -4.31 -15.10
N PHE A 49 6.45 -5.15 -16.13
CA PHE A 49 6.62 -6.60 -15.99
C PHE A 49 8.03 -7.01 -15.54
N LEU A 50 9.07 -6.35 -16.06
CA LEU A 50 10.46 -6.60 -15.62
C LEU A 50 10.65 -6.25 -14.14
N TYR A 51 10.13 -5.10 -13.72
CA TYR A 51 10.20 -4.66 -12.32
C TYR A 51 9.43 -5.61 -11.39
N ASP A 52 8.22 -5.99 -11.78
CA ASP A 52 7.37 -6.90 -10.99
C ASP A 52 8.03 -8.28 -10.86
N GLY A 53 8.62 -8.80 -11.94
CA GLY A 53 9.37 -10.06 -11.91
C GLY A 53 10.52 -10.04 -10.91
N LEU A 54 11.33 -8.98 -10.90
CA LEU A 54 12.42 -8.83 -9.93
C LEU A 54 11.89 -8.64 -8.50
N SER A 55 10.83 -7.85 -8.32
CA SER A 55 10.22 -7.59 -7.01
C SER A 55 9.63 -8.86 -6.40
N VAL A 56 8.95 -9.69 -7.20
CA VAL A 56 8.42 -10.99 -6.75
C VAL A 56 9.55 -11.93 -6.37
N TRP A 57 10.60 -12.04 -7.19
CA TRP A 57 11.75 -12.87 -6.87
C TRP A 57 12.42 -12.42 -5.58
N LEU A 58 12.68 -11.12 -5.42
CA LEU A 58 13.30 -10.56 -4.22
C LEU A 58 12.43 -10.76 -2.96
N GLY A 59 11.12 -10.61 -3.07
CA GLY A 59 10.18 -10.90 -1.99
C GLY A 59 10.17 -12.36 -1.53
N ARG A 60 10.60 -13.29 -2.37
CA ARG A 60 10.80 -14.72 -2.00
C ARG A 60 12.16 -14.97 -1.35
N GLN A 61 13.18 -14.17 -1.66
CA GLN A 61 14.53 -14.32 -1.11
C GLN A 61 14.72 -13.61 0.23
N MET A 62 14.01 -12.51 0.46
CA MET A 62 14.05 -11.79 1.73
C MET A 62 13.24 -12.50 2.81
N ASP A 63 13.75 -12.51 4.03
CA ASP A 63 13.11 -13.18 5.18
C ASP A 63 12.27 -12.21 6.01
N GLY A 64 11.13 -12.68 6.54
CA GLY A 64 10.33 -11.90 7.49
C GLY A 64 9.97 -10.49 7.00
N ASN A 65 9.96 -9.51 7.90
CA ASN A 65 9.80 -8.09 7.56
C ASN A 65 11.16 -7.38 7.42
N GLN A 66 12.10 -7.99 6.68
CA GLN A 66 13.45 -7.45 6.52
C GLN A 66 13.47 -6.11 5.77
N ILE A 67 14.35 -5.22 6.23
CA ILE A 67 14.68 -3.96 5.57
C ILE A 67 16.15 -4.00 5.18
N LEU A 68 16.42 -3.80 3.90
CA LEU A 68 17.77 -3.70 3.35
C LEU A 68 18.08 -2.23 3.06
N GLY A 69 19.15 -1.73 3.68
CA GLY A 69 19.74 -0.45 3.30
C GLY A 69 20.53 -0.58 2.01
N LEU A 70 20.31 0.34 1.08
CA LEU A 70 21.02 0.44 -0.19
C LEU A 70 21.85 1.74 -0.22
N ARG A 71 22.44 2.06 -1.38
CA ARG A 71 23.10 3.34 -1.62
C ARG A 71 22.15 4.52 -1.41
N ASP A 72 22.72 5.70 -1.15
CA ASP A 72 21.98 6.97 -1.10
C ASP A 72 20.79 6.97 -0.12
N MET A 73 20.92 6.23 1.00
CA MET A 73 19.86 6.05 1.99
C MET A 73 18.58 5.41 1.43
N ALA A 74 18.63 4.84 0.22
CA ALA A 74 17.52 4.08 -0.33
C ALA A 74 17.32 2.80 0.48
N THR A 75 16.09 2.33 0.58
CA THR A 75 15.77 1.08 1.27
C THR A 75 14.86 0.20 0.45
N VAL A 76 15.01 -1.11 0.64
CA VAL A 76 14.09 -2.13 0.14
C VAL A 76 13.53 -2.88 1.34
N GLU A 77 12.23 -2.83 1.51
CA GLU A 77 11.50 -3.45 2.62
C GLU A 77 10.64 -4.60 2.09
N ARG A 78 10.79 -5.79 2.68
CA ARG A 78 9.79 -6.84 2.56
C ARG A 78 8.74 -6.62 3.63
N LYS A 79 7.49 -6.51 3.20
CA LYS A 79 6.34 -6.41 4.08
C LYS A 79 5.45 -7.62 3.88
N MET A 80 5.31 -8.44 4.91
CA MET A 80 4.25 -9.43 4.98
C MET A 80 3.01 -8.80 5.60
N SER A 81 1.92 -8.80 4.84
CA SER A 81 0.60 -8.49 5.37
C SER A 81 -0.26 -9.75 5.31
N SER A 82 -0.84 -10.16 6.42
CA SER A 82 -1.97 -11.07 6.38
C SER A 82 -3.19 -10.28 5.89
N SER A 83 -3.72 -10.62 4.71
CA SER A 83 -5.06 -10.16 4.39
C SER A 83 -6.04 -10.90 5.29
N ARG A 84 -7.07 -10.20 5.77
CA ARG A 84 -8.15 -10.77 6.57
C ARG A 84 -9.40 -10.77 5.73
N SER A 85 -10.02 -11.93 5.57
CA SER A 85 -11.25 -12.12 4.79
C SER A 85 -12.31 -12.81 5.63
N GLY A 86 -13.57 -12.81 5.17
CA GLY A 86 -14.66 -13.46 5.89
C GLY A 86 -14.93 -12.86 7.27
N TRP A 87 -14.96 -11.52 7.35
CA TRP A 87 -15.24 -10.82 8.61
C TRP A 87 -16.63 -11.16 9.15
N GLN A 88 -16.69 -11.54 10.43
CA GLN A 88 -17.91 -11.69 11.21
C GLN A 88 -18.40 -10.30 11.64
N HIS A 89 -18.82 -9.48 10.67
CA HIS A 89 -19.09 -8.05 10.86
C HIS A 89 -20.10 -7.75 11.97
N LYS A 90 -21.13 -8.60 12.13
CA LYS A 90 -22.19 -8.38 13.13
C LYS A 90 -21.67 -8.59 14.55
N ASP A 91 -20.91 -9.66 14.78
CA ASP A 91 -20.42 -10.01 16.11
C ASP A 91 -19.29 -9.05 16.53
N LEU A 92 -18.39 -8.72 15.60
CA LEU A 92 -17.37 -7.70 15.85
C LEU A 92 -17.96 -6.31 16.11
N ALA A 93 -19.03 -5.93 15.41
CA ALA A 93 -19.69 -4.65 15.66
C ALA A 93 -20.32 -4.57 17.05
N ARG A 94 -20.94 -5.66 17.53
CA ARG A 94 -21.49 -5.73 18.89
C ARG A 94 -20.39 -5.56 19.92
N ASP A 95 -19.29 -6.31 19.79
CA ASP A 95 -18.20 -6.23 20.76
C ASP A 95 -17.52 -4.85 20.75
N VAL A 96 -17.43 -4.19 19.60
CA VAL A 96 -16.95 -2.79 19.52
C VAL A 96 -17.90 -1.84 20.23
N ILE A 97 -19.22 -1.98 20.04
CA ILE A 97 -20.23 -1.16 20.72
C ILE A 97 -20.12 -1.37 22.24
N ASP A 98 -20.08 -2.62 22.70
CA ASP A 98 -19.98 -2.96 24.12
C ASP A 98 -18.71 -2.36 24.76
N ARG A 99 -17.57 -2.36 24.03
CA ARG A 99 -16.33 -1.71 24.50
C ARG A 99 -16.44 -0.19 24.56
N ILE A 100 -17.12 0.42 23.59
CA ILE A 100 -17.34 1.88 23.58
C ILE A 100 -18.28 2.27 24.72
N GLU A 101 -19.36 1.52 24.95
CA GLU A 101 -20.30 1.73 26.06
C GLU A 101 -19.61 1.57 27.42
N GLN A 102 -18.76 0.54 27.59
CA GLN A 102 -17.97 0.42 28.82
C GLN A 102 -17.03 1.61 29.03
N SER A 103 -16.51 2.19 27.95
CA SER A 103 -15.63 3.37 28.02
C SER A 103 -16.37 4.71 28.12
N SER A 104 -17.70 4.71 27.97
CA SER A 104 -18.52 5.92 28.10
C SER A 104 -18.92 6.21 29.54
N VAL A 105 -18.52 5.36 30.49
CA VAL A 105 -18.73 5.53 31.93
C VAL A 105 -17.37 5.63 32.62
N ASP A 106 -17.19 6.69 33.39
CA ASP A 106 -16.05 6.82 34.29
C ASP A 106 -16.24 5.83 35.45
N MET A 107 -15.32 4.88 35.63
CA MET A 107 -15.45 3.84 36.66
C MET A 107 -15.22 4.35 38.08
N ASP A 108 -14.59 5.52 38.25
CA ASP A 108 -14.33 6.13 39.55
C ASP A 108 -15.51 7.01 40.01
N THR A 109 -16.23 7.64 39.08
CA THR A 109 -17.35 8.55 39.40
C THR A 109 -18.73 8.01 39.04
N GLY A 110 -18.81 7.02 38.15
CA GLY A 110 -20.06 6.51 37.58
C GLY A 110 -20.73 7.47 36.59
N GLU A 111 -20.07 8.57 36.24
CA GLU A 111 -20.61 9.57 35.30
C GLU A 111 -20.48 9.11 33.85
N VAL A 112 -21.49 9.43 33.05
CA VAL A 112 -21.45 9.21 31.60
C VAL A 112 -20.61 10.30 30.95
N VAL A 113 -19.45 9.93 30.45
CA VAL A 113 -18.46 10.82 29.83
C VAL A 113 -18.62 10.96 28.31
N MET A 114 -19.55 10.22 27.69
CA MET A 114 -19.79 10.26 26.25
C MET A 114 -21.27 10.17 25.92
N THR A 115 -21.74 11.11 25.10
CA THR A 115 -23.13 11.11 24.62
C THR A 115 -23.37 10.01 23.57
N PRO A 116 -24.62 9.58 23.35
CA PRO A 116 -24.94 8.60 22.30
C PRO A 116 -24.48 9.02 20.89
N ALA A 117 -24.51 10.32 20.58
CA ALA A 117 -24.03 10.83 19.30
C ALA A 117 -22.51 10.70 19.16
N GLU A 118 -21.75 10.98 20.22
CA GLU A 118 -20.30 10.80 20.24
C GLU A 118 -19.90 9.33 20.17
N MET A 119 -20.65 8.44 20.85
CA MET A 119 -20.44 6.99 20.72
C MET A 119 -20.65 6.52 19.28
N ALA A 120 -21.72 6.99 18.62
CA ALA A 120 -22.01 6.64 17.23
C ALA A 120 -20.90 7.11 16.27
N LEU A 121 -20.36 8.32 16.48
CA LEU A 121 -19.21 8.82 15.71
C LEU A 121 -17.96 7.99 15.96
N ARG A 122 -17.71 7.63 17.22
CA ARG A 122 -16.54 6.84 17.62
C ARG A 122 -16.53 5.43 17.03
N ILE A 123 -17.70 4.83 16.75
CA ILE A 123 -17.78 3.55 16.03
C ILE A 123 -17.13 3.65 14.64
N LEU A 124 -17.27 4.80 13.97
CA LEU A 124 -16.71 5.03 12.62
C LEU A 124 -15.18 5.01 12.60
N ASP A 125 -14.53 5.20 13.76
CA ASP A 125 -13.08 5.09 13.88
C ASP A 125 -12.58 3.66 13.73
N TYR A 126 -13.43 2.65 13.94
CA TYR A 126 -13.06 1.23 13.89
C TYR A 126 -13.45 0.55 12.57
N VAL A 127 -14.46 1.07 11.87
CA VAL A 127 -15.04 0.42 10.68
C VAL A 127 -14.73 1.19 9.38
N GLN A 128 -14.54 0.44 8.30
CA GLN A 128 -14.42 0.96 6.94
C GLN A 128 -15.29 0.12 6.00
N PRO A 129 -15.61 0.62 4.78
CA PRO A 129 -16.28 -0.20 3.78
C PRO A 129 -15.51 -1.50 3.55
N SER A 130 -16.16 -2.63 3.83
CA SER A 130 -15.66 -3.99 3.63
C SER A 130 -14.53 -4.48 4.56
N TYR A 131 -14.01 -3.68 5.50
CA TYR A 131 -12.99 -4.14 6.47
C TYR A 131 -12.99 -3.36 7.78
N TRP A 132 -12.28 -3.87 8.78
CA TRP A 132 -12.10 -3.22 10.08
C TRP A 132 -10.66 -2.76 10.30
N ARG A 133 -10.50 -1.63 10.98
CA ARG A 133 -9.19 -1.06 11.31
C ARG A 133 -8.57 -1.80 12.49
N VAL A 134 -7.80 -2.84 12.18
CA VAL A 134 -7.09 -3.69 13.14
C VAL A 134 -6.32 -2.90 14.20
N GLY A 135 -5.62 -1.83 13.80
CA GLY A 135 -4.86 -0.99 14.73
C GLY A 135 -5.74 -0.34 15.81
N GLU A 136 -6.97 0.07 15.46
CA GLU A 136 -7.93 0.66 16.39
C GLU A 136 -8.58 -0.41 17.26
N LEU A 137 -8.98 -1.55 16.68
CA LEU A 137 -9.54 -2.68 17.43
C LEU A 137 -8.60 -3.17 18.54
N ASN A 138 -7.30 -3.21 18.25
CA ASN A 138 -6.29 -3.60 19.24
C ASN A 138 -6.23 -2.61 20.43
N LYS A 139 -6.51 -1.31 20.22
CA LYS A 139 -6.51 -0.31 21.30
C LYS A 139 -7.62 -0.54 22.31
N ILE A 140 -8.73 -1.15 21.88
CA ILE A 140 -9.86 -1.53 22.76
C ILE A 140 -9.81 -3.00 23.18
N GLY A 141 -8.67 -3.67 22.96
CA GLY A 141 -8.43 -5.04 23.40
C GLY A 141 -9.18 -6.12 22.61
N LEU A 142 -9.70 -5.80 21.42
CA LEU A 142 -10.33 -6.78 20.55
C LEU A 142 -9.30 -7.38 19.59
N ASN A 143 -9.13 -8.70 19.63
CA ASN A 143 -8.27 -9.43 18.70
C ASN A 143 -9.02 -9.69 17.38
N PRO A 144 -8.63 -9.08 16.25
CA PRO A 144 -9.35 -9.23 14.99
C PRO A 144 -9.33 -10.65 14.43
N ASP A 145 -8.32 -11.46 14.78
CA ASP A 145 -8.18 -12.84 14.29
C ASP A 145 -9.29 -13.76 14.82
N ASN A 146 -9.99 -13.35 15.88
CA ASN A 146 -11.17 -14.08 16.37
C ASN A 146 -12.41 -13.88 15.47
N TYR A 147 -12.41 -12.84 14.62
CA TYR A 147 -13.58 -12.40 13.86
C TYR A 147 -13.38 -12.46 12.35
N CYS A 148 -12.29 -13.05 11.86
CA CYS A 148 -12.05 -13.20 10.44
C CYS A 148 -11.16 -14.41 10.16
N ALA A 149 -11.16 -14.87 8.92
CA ALA A 149 -10.16 -15.80 8.45
C ALA A 149 -8.87 -15.04 8.12
N GLY A 150 -7.75 -15.50 8.69
CA GLY A 150 -6.44 -15.17 8.15
C GLY A 150 -6.33 -15.76 6.74
N SER A 151 -6.29 -14.92 5.72
CA SER A 151 -6.01 -15.37 4.36
C SER A 151 -4.50 -15.47 4.12
N GLU A 152 -4.11 -15.99 2.95
CA GLU A 152 -2.71 -16.13 2.58
C GLU A 152 -1.93 -14.82 2.78
N SER A 153 -0.73 -14.95 3.34
CA SER A 153 0.15 -13.82 3.58
C SER A 153 0.54 -13.19 2.25
N LYS A 154 0.11 -11.95 2.03
CA LYS A 154 0.55 -11.15 0.89
C LYS A 154 1.95 -10.61 1.18
N ILE A 155 2.91 -11.00 0.36
CA ILE A 155 4.25 -10.43 0.35
C ILE A 155 4.24 -9.20 -0.55
N SER A 156 4.79 -8.09 -0.07
CA SER A 156 4.99 -6.87 -0.85
C SER A 156 6.43 -6.40 -0.69
N ILE A 157 7.05 -5.97 -1.79
CA ILE A 157 8.34 -5.28 -1.77
C ILE A 157 8.09 -3.78 -1.91
N ILE A 158 8.62 -3.00 -0.97
CA ILE A 158 8.52 -1.55 -0.96
C ILE A 158 9.92 -0.99 -1.19
N VAL A 159 10.09 -0.22 -2.26
CA VAL A 159 11.34 0.49 -2.55
C VAL A 159 11.17 1.95 -2.15
N ARG A 160 12.00 2.43 -1.23
CA ARG A 160 12.09 3.84 -0.84
C ARG A 160 13.37 4.42 -1.43
N ARG A 161 13.24 5.47 -2.23
CA ARG A 161 14.34 6.01 -3.04
C ARG A 161 15.42 6.74 -2.23
N GLY A 162 15.13 7.21 -1.02
CA GLY A 162 16.06 8.06 -0.27
C GLY A 162 16.49 9.26 -1.13
N ASP A 163 17.81 9.48 -1.22
CA ASP A 163 18.44 10.51 -2.06
C ASP A 163 18.89 9.99 -3.44
N ALA A 164 18.63 8.72 -3.76
CA ALA A 164 19.08 8.11 -5.01
C ALA A 164 18.50 8.85 -6.21
N LYS A 165 19.33 9.26 -7.18
CA LYS A 165 18.87 9.93 -8.42
C LYS A 165 18.71 8.97 -9.58
#